data_AF-A0A4R2IM48-F1
#
_entry.id   AF-A0A4R2IM48-F1
#
_cell.length_a   1.000
_cell.length_b   1.000
_cell.length_c   1.000
_cell.angle_alpha   90.00
_cell.angle_beta   90.00
_cell.angle_gamma   90.00
#
_symmetry.space_group_name_H-M   'P 1'
#
loop_
_entity.id
_entity.type
_entity.pdbx_description
1 polymer ?
#
loop_
_entity_poly.entity_id
_entity_poly.type
_entity_poly.pdbx_seq_one_letter_code
_entity_poly.pdbx_strand_id
1 'polypeptide(L)'
;MNPTDEVDELLTRAGARWRADQPSAPEPDLDHILGGHRRPRRWVPALAAASVAAIAAAALIVLPDGGKEPLAGTSQSVAESKQPASAQGEQANDDLLIRPGDKVQVSGQVIAAPGKAPVFCPPLPTPSIGYLPGKEPAPTCAADFAVTLKGVDLDKLTGVKMTRGVRTGTATLIGTWGDQSIDVQEQKAPAAPVGLEWPPLPCAAPTGGWVSKPNNVNSAAVTAFMDAHADQLFGPVLFHPKGHGRNAPVVTMIGVAHGDLATLKAAFEKVYDGNLCVAPVLLSRADIERISQAVGQLMSRQELGIWSAGGSAIDGGPVDVSLLAYTEQVKAALAPIGLDLLKVEPAVKPVR
;
A
#
# COMPACT_ATOMS: atom_id res chain seq x y z
N MET A 1 15.37 17.03 -41.41
CA MET A 1 14.30 16.13 -40.95
C MET A 1 14.71 15.64 -39.59
N ASN A 2 13.91 15.89 -38.56
CA ASN A 2 14.23 15.45 -37.20
C ASN A 2 13.87 13.97 -37.07
N PRO A 3 14.73 13.13 -36.48
CA PRO A 3 14.46 11.70 -36.29
C PRO A 3 13.17 11.39 -35.50
N THR A 4 12.66 12.36 -34.74
CA THR A 4 11.42 12.27 -33.97
C THR A 4 10.18 12.22 -34.86
N ASP A 5 10.20 12.88 -36.02
CA ASP A 5 9.03 12.99 -36.90
C ASP A 5 8.70 11.65 -37.57
N GLU A 6 9.73 10.84 -37.87
CA GLU A 6 9.57 9.54 -38.52
C GLU A 6 8.96 8.50 -37.56
N VAL A 7 9.36 8.52 -36.29
CA VAL A 7 8.80 7.63 -35.25
C VAL A 7 7.34 7.98 -34.98
N ASP A 8 7.01 9.26 -34.86
CA ASP A 8 5.63 9.71 -34.63
C ASP A 8 4.71 9.37 -35.81
N GLU A 9 5.22 9.48 -37.05
CA GLU A 9 4.47 9.08 -38.23
C GLU A 9 4.24 7.56 -38.28
N LEU A 10 5.26 6.76 -37.90
CA LEU A 10 5.17 5.30 -37.81
C LEU A 10 4.14 4.87 -36.75
N LEU A 11 4.17 5.49 -35.58
CA LEU A 11 3.23 5.22 -34.49
C LEU A 11 1.80 5.64 -34.87
N THR A 12 1.65 6.80 -35.52
CA THR A 12 0.35 7.28 -36.00
C THR A 12 -0.25 6.32 -37.03
N ARG A 13 0.56 5.84 -37.98
CA ARG A 13 0.15 4.89 -39.02
C ARG A 13 -0.18 3.51 -38.45
N ALA A 14 0.62 3.03 -37.50
CA ALA A 14 0.36 1.77 -36.79
C ALA A 14 -0.93 1.85 -35.96
N GLY A 15 -1.15 2.95 -35.24
CA GLY A 15 -2.37 3.18 -34.48
C GLY A 15 -3.63 3.28 -35.35
N ALA A 16 -3.50 3.87 -36.55
CA ALA A 16 -4.60 3.92 -37.52
C ALA A 16 -4.96 2.53 -38.07
N ARG A 17 -3.95 1.71 -38.43
CA ARG A 17 -4.17 0.32 -38.86
C ARG A 17 -4.79 -0.52 -37.75
N TRP A 18 -4.25 -0.44 -36.53
CA TRP A 18 -4.78 -1.17 -35.40
C TRP A 18 -6.26 -0.86 -35.15
N ARG A 19 -6.66 0.42 -35.23
CA ARG A 19 -8.07 0.84 -35.12
C ARG A 19 -8.95 0.32 -36.25
N ALA A 20 -8.43 0.24 -37.48
CA ALA A 20 -9.16 -0.29 -38.63
C ALA A 20 -9.33 -1.81 -38.57
N ASP A 21 -8.37 -2.52 -37.97
CA ASP A 21 -8.39 -3.97 -37.81
C ASP A 21 -9.18 -4.44 -36.57
N GLN A 22 -9.60 -3.52 -35.70
CA GLN A 22 -10.51 -3.88 -34.60
C GLN A 22 -11.88 -4.24 -35.18
N PRO A 23 -12.50 -5.35 -34.75
CA PRO A 23 -13.90 -5.60 -35.06
C PRO A 23 -14.73 -4.42 -34.54
N SER A 24 -15.76 -4.04 -35.30
CA SER A 24 -16.74 -3.04 -34.85
C SER A 24 -17.21 -3.42 -33.46
N ALA A 25 -17.19 -2.45 -32.54
CA ALA A 25 -17.67 -2.66 -31.19
C ALA A 25 -19.06 -3.30 -31.26
N PRO A 26 -19.34 -4.34 -30.44
CA PRO A 26 -20.67 -4.93 -30.41
C PRO A 26 -21.67 -3.81 -30.16
N GLU A 27 -22.74 -3.77 -30.96
CA GLU A 27 -23.78 -2.79 -30.75
C GLU A 27 -24.26 -2.94 -29.30
N PRO A 28 -24.30 -1.83 -28.53
CA PRO A 28 -24.82 -1.90 -27.17
C PRO A 28 -26.21 -2.51 -27.24
N ASP A 29 -26.46 -3.52 -26.43
CA ASP A 29 -27.78 -4.15 -26.33
C ASP A 29 -28.75 -3.13 -25.70
N LEU A 30 -29.32 -2.29 -26.57
CA LEU A 30 -30.23 -1.23 -26.20
C LEU A 30 -31.54 -1.81 -25.64
N ASP A 31 -31.91 -3.04 -25.98
CA ASP A 31 -33.06 -3.72 -25.41
C ASP A 31 -32.81 -4.09 -23.95
N HIS A 32 -31.57 -4.48 -23.60
CA HIS A 32 -31.18 -4.66 -22.20
C HIS A 32 -31.11 -3.34 -21.43
N ILE A 33 -30.59 -2.27 -22.05
CA ILE A 33 -30.38 -0.97 -21.40
C ILE A 33 -31.70 -0.17 -21.28
N LEU A 34 -32.62 -0.30 -22.24
CA LEU A 34 -33.85 0.50 -22.32
C LEU A 34 -35.13 -0.32 -22.07
N GLY A 35 -35.07 -1.66 -22.10
CA GLY A 35 -36.25 -2.52 -22.30
C GLY A 35 -36.73 -3.37 -21.11
N GLY A 36 -36.18 -3.22 -19.91
CA GLY A 36 -36.74 -3.84 -18.70
C GLY A 36 -37.94 -3.07 -18.14
N HIS A 37 -39.15 -3.40 -18.61
CA HIS A 37 -40.44 -2.77 -18.25
C HIS A 37 -40.60 -2.32 -16.78
N ARG A 38 -40.35 -1.03 -16.50
CA ARG A 38 -41.06 -0.27 -15.47
C ARG A 38 -41.66 0.97 -16.11
N ARG A 39 -42.99 1.03 -16.12
CA ARG A 39 -43.80 2.12 -16.66
C ARG A 39 -43.30 3.49 -16.19
N PRO A 40 -42.93 4.42 -17.09
CA PRO A 40 -42.54 5.77 -16.70
C PRO A 40 -43.77 6.59 -16.32
N ARG A 41 -43.75 7.18 -15.12
CA ARG A 41 -44.71 8.19 -14.67
C ARG A 41 -44.35 9.50 -15.38
N ARG A 42 -45.21 9.94 -16.29
CA ARG A 42 -45.09 11.20 -17.05
C ARG A 42 -44.75 12.39 -16.14
N TRP A 43 -43.60 13.00 -16.36
CA TRP A 43 -43.37 14.44 -16.16
C TRP A 43 -42.59 14.94 -17.39
N VAL A 44 -43.13 15.96 -18.04
CA VAL A 44 -42.60 16.62 -19.26
C VAL A 44 -42.10 18.02 -18.83
N PRO A 45 -41.08 18.59 -19.51
CA PRO A 45 -40.04 19.42 -18.92
C PRO A 45 -40.25 20.92 -19.10
N ALA A 46 -39.42 21.72 -18.43
CA ALA A 46 -39.19 23.12 -18.80
C ALA A 46 -37.68 23.40 -18.85
N LEU A 47 -37.30 24.04 -19.95
CA LEU A 47 -35.97 24.48 -20.40
C LEU A 47 -35.26 25.41 -19.41
N ALA A 48 -33.92 25.36 -19.40
CA ALA A 48 -33.10 26.56 -19.63
C ALA A 48 -31.63 26.18 -19.87
N ALA A 49 -31.14 26.48 -21.07
CA ALA A 49 -29.73 26.67 -21.37
C ALA A 49 -29.30 28.06 -20.88
N ALA A 50 -28.12 28.18 -20.27
CA ALA A 50 -27.33 29.41 -20.27
C ALA A 50 -25.88 29.11 -19.89
N SER A 51 -24.99 29.39 -20.82
CA SER A 51 -23.53 29.41 -20.70
C SER A 51 -23.07 30.63 -19.91
N VAL A 52 -22.03 30.52 -19.07
CA VAL A 52 -21.07 31.61 -18.82
C VAL A 52 -19.69 31.02 -18.56
N ALA A 53 -18.75 31.32 -19.45
CA ALA A 53 -17.32 31.23 -19.19
C ALA A 53 -16.88 32.46 -18.39
N ALA A 54 -16.06 32.28 -17.37
CA ALA A 54 -15.34 33.36 -16.72
C ALA A 54 -13.88 32.95 -16.54
N ILE A 55 -13.03 33.56 -17.37
CA ILE A 55 -11.57 33.59 -17.24
C ILE A 55 -11.26 34.59 -16.14
N ALA A 56 -10.63 34.17 -15.05
CA ALA A 56 -10.09 35.07 -14.04
C ALA A 56 -8.57 35.14 -14.19
N ALA A 57 -8.11 36.35 -14.52
CA ALA A 57 -6.72 36.72 -14.68
C ALA A 57 -5.97 36.64 -13.33
N ALA A 58 -4.78 36.02 -13.34
CA ALA A 58 -3.83 36.08 -12.26
C ALA A 58 -3.20 37.49 -12.21
N ALA A 59 -3.46 38.23 -11.15
CA ALA A 59 -2.70 39.44 -10.81
C ALA A 59 -1.50 39.03 -9.94
N LEU A 60 -0.31 39.20 -10.48
CA LEU A 60 0.96 39.17 -9.75
C LEU A 60 1.02 40.38 -8.81
N ILE A 61 0.92 40.15 -7.51
CA ILE A 61 1.32 41.14 -6.50
C ILE A 61 2.76 40.83 -6.12
N VAL A 62 3.67 41.65 -6.65
CA VAL A 62 5.03 41.82 -6.19
C VAL A 62 4.99 42.61 -4.88
N LEU A 63 5.48 42.03 -3.79
CA LEU A 63 5.80 42.77 -2.57
C LEU A 63 7.34 42.90 -2.45
N PRO A 64 7.83 44.10 -2.09
CA PRO A 64 9.25 44.44 -2.11
C PRO A 64 10.02 43.91 -0.90
N ASP A 65 11.29 43.60 -1.17
CA ASP A 65 12.36 43.44 -0.20
C ASP A 65 12.36 44.58 0.84
N GLY A 66 12.24 44.20 2.10
CA GLY A 66 12.34 45.08 3.26
C GLY A 66 13.21 44.42 4.31
N GLY A 67 14.53 44.62 4.18
CA GLY A 67 15.50 44.15 5.16
C GLY A 67 15.22 44.70 6.57
N LYS A 68 15.48 43.84 7.56
CA LYS A 68 15.84 44.23 8.93
C LYS A 68 16.43 43.02 9.64
N GLU A 69 17.76 43.04 9.79
CA GLU A 69 18.46 42.28 10.82
C GLU A 69 17.90 42.62 12.20
N PRO A 70 17.68 41.62 13.07
CA PRO A 70 17.74 41.82 14.51
C PRO A 70 19.00 41.14 15.05
N LEU A 71 19.92 42.01 15.44
CA LEU A 71 20.75 41.99 16.64
C LEU A 71 20.74 40.71 17.48
N ALA A 72 21.96 40.20 17.69
CA ALA A 72 22.34 39.25 18.71
C ALA A 72 21.75 39.60 20.09
N GLY A 73 20.90 38.69 20.59
CA GLY A 73 20.31 38.73 21.92
C GLY A 73 20.74 37.51 22.73
N THR A 74 21.57 37.79 23.72
CA THR A 74 22.00 37.07 24.92
C THR A 74 21.28 35.77 25.30
N SER A 75 22.11 34.76 25.60
CA SER A 75 21.80 33.50 26.27
C SER A 75 20.89 33.63 27.49
N GLN A 76 19.81 32.84 27.51
CA GLN A 76 19.15 32.41 28.75
C GLN A 76 19.07 30.88 28.78
N SER A 77 19.86 30.34 29.70
CA SER A 77 19.80 28.98 30.24
C SER A 77 18.48 28.80 30.99
N VAL A 78 17.57 27.97 30.48
CA VAL A 78 16.46 27.38 31.27
C VAL A 78 16.15 25.96 30.76
N ALA A 79 16.04 25.05 31.73
CA ALA A 79 15.44 23.72 31.66
C ALA A 79 16.21 22.63 30.89
N GLU A 80 17.12 22.02 31.65
CA GLU A 80 17.38 20.58 31.72
C GLU A 80 16.16 19.75 31.29
N SER A 81 16.08 19.51 29.98
CA SER A 81 15.16 18.55 29.40
C SER A 81 15.69 17.18 29.79
N LYS A 82 14.93 16.44 30.59
CA LYS A 82 15.13 15.01 30.80
C LYS A 82 15.09 14.33 29.44
N GLN A 83 16.25 14.14 28.84
CA GLN A 83 16.45 13.19 27.76
C GLN A 83 15.91 11.84 28.27
N PRO A 84 14.93 11.22 27.58
CA PRO A 84 14.62 9.84 27.84
C PRO A 84 15.91 9.07 27.58
N ALA A 85 16.36 8.34 28.61
CA ALA A 85 17.50 7.47 28.53
C ALA A 85 17.37 6.61 27.27
N SER A 86 18.36 6.70 26.39
CA SER A 86 18.59 5.76 25.30
C SER A 86 18.89 4.40 25.91
N ALA A 87 17.85 3.72 26.40
CA ALA A 87 17.88 2.28 26.49
C ALA A 87 18.17 1.81 25.07
N GLN A 88 19.30 1.13 24.89
CA GLN A 88 19.59 0.30 23.73
C GLN A 88 18.58 -0.86 23.73
N GLY A 89 17.30 -0.51 23.56
CA GLY A 89 16.21 -1.43 23.38
C GLY A 89 16.47 -2.17 22.10
N GLU A 90 16.49 -3.49 22.22
CA GLU A 90 16.34 -4.46 21.14
C GLU A 90 15.44 -3.85 20.05
N GLN A 91 16.02 -3.60 18.86
CA GLN A 91 15.27 -2.94 17.80
C GLN A 91 14.12 -3.87 17.42
N ALA A 92 12.91 -3.35 17.25
CA ALA A 92 11.69 -4.15 17.08
C ALA A 92 11.75 -5.22 15.97
N ASN A 93 12.69 -5.10 15.03
CA ASN A 93 12.90 -6.02 13.92
C ASN A 93 14.06 -7.02 14.12
N ASP A 94 14.84 -6.91 15.19
CA ASP A 94 15.98 -7.83 15.46
C ASP A 94 15.49 -9.27 15.63
N ASP A 95 14.24 -9.43 16.01
CA ASP A 95 13.60 -10.72 16.13
C ASP A 95 13.38 -11.47 14.82
N LEU A 96 13.40 -10.73 13.71
CA LEU A 96 13.20 -11.23 12.36
C LEU A 96 14.52 -11.53 11.64
N LEU A 97 15.64 -11.18 12.25
CA LEU A 97 16.96 -11.27 11.65
C LEU A 97 17.36 -12.74 11.48
N ILE A 98 17.77 -13.11 10.26
CA ILE A 98 18.24 -14.47 9.94
C ILE A 98 19.69 -14.46 9.49
N ARG A 99 20.41 -15.52 9.86
CA ARG A 99 21.80 -15.80 9.49
C ARG A 99 21.90 -17.20 8.86
N PRO A 100 22.95 -17.47 8.05
CA PRO A 100 23.22 -18.82 7.59
C PRO A 100 23.35 -19.80 8.76
N GLY A 101 22.71 -20.95 8.66
CA GLY A 101 22.62 -21.95 9.71
C GLY A 101 21.39 -21.82 10.61
N ASP A 102 20.68 -20.68 10.58
CA ASP A 102 19.47 -20.51 11.39
C ASP A 102 18.34 -21.43 10.93
N LYS A 103 17.51 -21.82 11.90
CA LYS A 103 16.27 -22.52 11.61
C LYS A 103 15.22 -21.51 11.18
N VAL A 104 14.63 -21.74 10.01
CA VAL A 104 13.66 -20.83 9.39
C VAL A 104 12.38 -21.56 8.99
N GLN A 105 11.33 -20.78 8.82
CA GLN A 105 10.02 -21.19 8.32
C GLN A 105 9.62 -20.32 7.14
N VAL A 106 9.07 -20.96 6.10
CA VAL A 106 8.34 -20.32 5.01
C VAL A 106 6.95 -20.95 4.91
N SER A 107 5.95 -20.17 4.51
CA SER A 107 4.60 -20.68 4.22
C SER A 107 4.07 -20.00 2.97
N GLY A 108 3.70 -20.80 1.96
CA GLY A 108 3.22 -20.26 0.69
C GLY A 108 3.40 -21.22 -0.47
N GLN A 109 3.61 -20.66 -1.67
CA GLN A 109 3.64 -21.41 -2.92
C GLN A 109 4.98 -22.12 -3.12
N VAL A 110 4.91 -23.39 -3.52
CA VAL A 110 6.03 -24.19 -4.00
C VAL A 110 5.84 -24.43 -5.50
N ILE A 111 6.88 -24.17 -6.29
CA ILE A 111 6.90 -24.37 -7.74
C ILE A 111 7.98 -25.40 -8.07
N ALA A 112 7.60 -26.48 -8.77
CA ALA A 112 8.50 -27.52 -9.23
C ALA A 112 8.37 -27.68 -10.76
N ALA A 113 9.35 -27.11 -11.48
CA ALA A 113 9.47 -27.25 -12.93
C ALA A 113 10.28 -28.52 -13.28
N PRO A 114 9.99 -29.19 -14.42
CA PRO A 114 10.72 -30.38 -14.84
C PRO A 114 12.24 -30.14 -14.94
N GLY A 115 13.04 -31.01 -14.34
CA GLY A 115 14.50 -30.95 -14.39
C GLY A 115 15.13 -29.81 -13.56
N LYS A 116 14.35 -29.06 -12.77
CA LYS A 116 14.83 -28.01 -11.88
C LYS A 116 14.56 -28.37 -10.41
N ALA A 117 15.37 -27.83 -9.51
CA ALA A 117 15.08 -27.91 -8.09
C ALA A 117 13.75 -27.18 -7.78
N PRO A 118 12.89 -27.71 -6.90
CA PRO A 118 11.73 -27.00 -6.42
C PRO A 118 12.11 -25.70 -5.72
N VAL A 119 11.27 -24.67 -5.84
CA VAL A 119 11.48 -23.38 -5.19
C VAL A 119 10.26 -22.96 -4.38
N PHE A 120 10.50 -22.28 -3.26
CA PHE A 120 9.49 -21.47 -2.60
C PHE A 120 9.41 -20.11 -3.29
N CYS A 121 8.19 -19.66 -3.57
CA CYS A 121 7.94 -18.33 -4.10
C CYS A 121 7.11 -17.51 -3.10
N PRO A 122 7.61 -16.35 -2.64
CA PRO A 122 6.83 -15.46 -1.80
C PRO A 122 5.58 -14.93 -2.55
N PRO A 123 4.56 -14.43 -1.85
CA PRO A 123 3.36 -13.87 -2.47
C PRO A 123 3.64 -12.52 -3.12
N LEU A 124 4.36 -12.54 -4.24
CA LEU A 124 4.68 -11.35 -5.01
C LEU A 124 3.40 -10.74 -5.61
N PRO A 125 3.34 -9.41 -5.78
CA PRO A 125 2.27 -8.77 -6.54
C PRO A 125 2.21 -9.38 -7.95
N THR A 126 1.11 -10.07 -8.25
CA THR A 126 0.86 -10.62 -9.59
C THR A 126 -0.25 -9.83 -10.25
N PRO A 127 -0.06 -9.36 -11.49
CA PRO A 127 -1.15 -8.71 -12.21
C PRO A 127 -2.27 -9.75 -12.39
N SER A 128 -3.50 -9.36 -12.08
CA SER A 128 -4.68 -10.21 -12.23
C SER A 128 -5.09 -10.30 -13.71
N ILE A 129 -4.21 -10.90 -14.52
CA ILE A 129 -4.44 -11.10 -15.95
C ILE A 129 -5.34 -12.34 -16.10
N GLY A 130 -6.54 -12.12 -16.60
CA GLY A 130 -7.44 -13.20 -16.99
C GLY A 130 -6.90 -13.91 -18.23
N TYR A 131 -6.65 -15.22 -18.10
CA TYR A 131 -6.34 -16.08 -19.25
C TYR A 131 -7.55 -16.94 -19.56
N LEU A 132 -7.76 -17.22 -20.84
CA LEU A 132 -8.73 -18.26 -21.23
C LEU A 132 -8.32 -19.61 -20.61
N PRO A 133 -9.28 -20.46 -20.20
CA PRO A 133 -8.96 -21.78 -19.66
C PRO A 133 -8.01 -22.57 -20.56
N GLY A 134 -6.93 -23.09 -19.98
CA GLY A 134 -5.89 -23.85 -20.70
C GLY A 134 -4.86 -22.98 -21.44
N LYS A 135 -4.99 -21.65 -21.41
CA LYS A 135 -4.03 -20.71 -22.01
C LYS A 135 -3.13 -20.04 -20.98
N GLU A 136 -3.28 -20.35 -19.70
CA GLU A 136 -2.42 -19.82 -18.64
C GLU A 136 -0.94 -20.10 -18.95
N PRO A 137 -0.03 -19.15 -18.68
CA PRO A 137 1.40 -19.41 -18.75
C PRO A 137 1.80 -20.42 -17.66
N ALA A 138 2.96 -21.04 -17.86
CA ALA A 138 3.56 -21.86 -16.81
C ALA A 138 3.86 -20.97 -15.59
N PRO A 139 3.49 -21.35 -14.36
CA PRO A 139 3.86 -20.61 -13.16
C PRO A 139 5.37 -20.48 -13.04
N THR A 140 5.83 -19.29 -12.70
CA THR A 140 7.25 -18.98 -12.52
C THR A 140 7.44 -18.11 -11.29
N CYS A 141 8.58 -18.24 -10.62
CA CYS A 141 9.04 -17.29 -9.64
C CYS A 141 10.21 -16.51 -10.23
N ALA A 142 10.27 -15.19 -10.00
CA ALA A 142 11.45 -14.41 -10.36
C ALA A 142 12.66 -14.92 -9.57
N ALA A 143 13.81 -15.07 -10.24
CA ALA A 143 14.98 -15.72 -9.66
C ALA A 143 15.45 -15.03 -8.36
N ASP A 144 15.37 -13.70 -8.32
CA ASP A 144 15.82 -12.88 -7.18
C ASP A 144 14.99 -13.13 -5.91
N PHE A 145 13.77 -13.64 -6.05
CA PHE A 145 12.86 -13.93 -4.93
C PHE A 145 12.63 -15.43 -4.71
N ALA A 146 13.20 -16.29 -5.56
CA ALA A 146 13.06 -17.73 -5.43
C ALA A 146 13.99 -18.26 -4.33
N VAL A 147 13.47 -19.13 -3.47
CA VAL A 147 14.27 -19.85 -2.48
C VAL A 147 14.35 -21.31 -2.89
N THR A 148 15.56 -21.82 -3.08
CA THR A 148 15.75 -23.23 -3.47
C THR A 148 15.40 -24.15 -2.31
N LEU A 149 14.59 -25.18 -2.58
CA LEU A 149 14.15 -26.13 -1.57
C LEU A 149 14.82 -27.49 -1.79
N LYS A 150 15.53 -27.98 -0.78
CA LYS A 150 16.13 -29.32 -0.77
C LYS A 150 15.33 -30.21 0.18
N GLY A 151 14.96 -31.42 -0.26
CA GLY A 151 14.22 -32.37 0.58
C GLY A 151 12.70 -32.15 0.66
N VAL A 152 12.12 -31.27 -0.16
CA VAL A 152 10.65 -31.08 -0.21
C VAL A 152 9.95 -32.29 -0.84
N ASP A 153 8.85 -32.71 -0.23
CA ASP A 153 7.99 -33.79 -0.72
C ASP A 153 6.83 -33.19 -1.53
N LEU A 154 6.93 -33.31 -2.85
CA LEU A 154 5.95 -32.70 -3.77
C LEU A 154 4.56 -33.34 -3.68
N ASP A 155 4.46 -34.56 -3.15
CA ASP A 155 3.19 -35.29 -2.99
C ASP A 155 2.44 -34.88 -1.73
N LYS A 156 3.11 -34.22 -0.78
CA LYS A 156 2.50 -33.64 0.43
C LYS A 156 2.07 -32.18 0.26
N LEU A 157 2.18 -31.61 -0.94
CA LEU A 157 1.71 -30.25 -1.20
C LEU A 157 0.17 -30.18 -1.14
N THR A 158 -0.36 -29.10 -0.60
CA THR A 158 -1.81 -28.81 -0.62
C THR A 158 -2.16 -28.06 -1.91
N GLY A 159 -3.37 -28.29 -2.45
CA GLY A 159 -3.87 -27.54 -3.62
C GLY A 159 -3.05 -27.75 -4.89
N VAL A 160 -2.58 -28.98 -5.14
CA VAL A 160 -1.69 -29.28 -6.26
C VAL A 160 -2.36 -28.98 -7.60
N LYS A 161 -1.67 -28.23 -8.46
CA LYS A 161 -2.05 -27.95 -9.85
C LYS A 161 -0.88 -28.26 -10.78
N MET A 162 -1.18 -28.84 -11.94
CA MET A 162 -0.25 -28.99 -13.05
C MET A 162 -0.61 -27.99 -14.14
N THR A 163 0.33 -27.10 -14.51
CA THR A 163 0.13 -26.13 -15.59
C THR A 163 1.34 -26.17 -16.52
N ARG A 164 1.14 -26.59 -17.77
CA ARG A 164 2.22 -26.76 -18.77
C ARG A 164 3.43 -27.55 -18.24
N GLY A 165 3.17 -28.64 -17.53
CA GLY A 165 4.21 -29.50 -16.95
C GLY A 165 4.86 -28.99 -15.67
N VAL A 166 4.54 -27.77 -15.21
CA VAL A 166 5.00 -27.24 -13.91
C VAL A 166 4.00 -27.62 -12.83
N ARG A 167 4.51 -28.26 -11.76
CA ARG A 167 3.73 -28.61 -10.57
C ARG A 167 3.79 -27.45 -9.59
N THR A 168 2.63 -27.01 -9.12
CA THR A 168 2.53 -26.01 -8.06
C THR A 168 1.65 -26.52 -6.94
N GLY A 169 1.92 -26.09 -5.72
CA GLY A 169 1.06 -26.29 -4.56
C GLY A 169 1.50 -25.38 -3.43
N THR A 170 0.92 -25.56 -2.25
CA THR A 170 1.25 -24.77 -1.07
C THR A 170 1.64 -25.65 0.12
N ALA A 171 2.59 -25.18 0.92
CA ALA A 171 3.02 -25.85 2.15
C ALA A 171 3.62 -24.85 3.14
N THR A 172 3.71 -25.27 4.41
CA THR A 172 4.60 -24.66 5.41
C THR A 172 5.84 -25.54 5.50
N LEU A 173 7.02 -24.96 5.29
CA LEU A 173 8.31 -25.67 5.29
C LEU A 173 9.19 -25.09 6.39
N ILE A 174 9.80 -25.97 7.18
CA ILE A 174 10.75 -25.62 8.23
C ILE A 174 12.07 -26.34 7.93
N GLY A 175 13.17 -25.61 8.03
CA GLY A 175 14.49 -26.14 7.70
C GLY A 175 15.61 -25.21 8.11
N THR A 176 16.82 -25.50 7.64
CA THR A 176 18.00 -24.66 7.87
C THR A 176 18.24 -23.74 6.68
N TRP A 177 18.46 -22.47 6.95
CA TRP A 177 18.73 -21.45 5.93
C TRP A 177 20.20 -21.40 5.54
N GLY A 178 20.49 -21.30 4.24
CA GLY A 178 21.84 -21.04 3.73
C GLY A 178 21.85 -20.84 2.22
N ASP A 179 22.65 -19.90 1.73
CA ASP A 179 22.83 -19.61 0.29
C ASP A 179 21.51 -19.46 -0.49
N GLN A 180 20.55 -18.73 0.08
CA GLN A 180 19.20 -18.56 -0.49
C GLN A 180 18.46 -19.90 -0.74
N SER A 181 18.79 -20.89 0.09
CA SER A 181 18.20 -22.22 0.08
C SER A 181 17.74 -22.63 1.47
N ILE A 182 16.77 -23.54 1.50
CA ILE A 182 16.30 -24.19 2.72
C ILE A 182 16.53 -25.69 2.56
N ASP A 183 17.34 -26.25 3.45
CA ASP A 183 17.40 -27.69 3.69
C ASP A 183 16.18 -28.08 4.53
N VAL A 184 15.11 -28.51 3.86
CA VAL A 184 13.80 -28.78 4.46
C VAL A 184 13.90 -30.01 5.36
N GLN A 185 13.52 -29.83 6.62
CA GLN A 185 13.50 -30.87 7.66
C GLN A 185 12.08 -31.28 8.03
N GLU A 186 11.13 -30.35 7.94
CA GLU A 186 9.73 -30.57 8.24
C GLU A 186 8.84 -29.88 7.20
N GLN A 187 7.76 -30.57 6.81
CA GLN A 187 6.76 -30.09 5.87
C GLN A 187 5.36 -30.32 6.45
N LYS A 188 4.57 -29.25 6.51
CA LYS A 188 3.20 -29.21 7.04
C LYS A 188 2.25 -28.63 6.00
N ALA A 189 0.95 -28.76 6.26
CA ALA A 189 -0.06 -27.99 5.56
C ALA A 189 0.25 -26.48 5.65
N PRO A 190 -0.11 -25.68 4.63
CA PRO A 190 0.10 -24.23 4.67
C PRO A 190 -0.61 -23.64 5.89
N ALA A 191 0.02 -22.64 6.51
CA ALA A 191 -0.64 -21.87 7.56
C ALA A 191 -1.92 -21.24 6.99
N ALA A 192 -2.99 -21.23 7.77
CA ALA A 192 -4.17 -20.48 7.39
C ALA A 192 -3.77 -19.02 7.18
N PRO A 193 -4.32 -18.33 6.16
CA PRO A 193 -4.14 -16.90 6.02
C PRO A 193 -4.53 -16.25 7.34
N VAL A 194 -3.62 -15.49 7.93
CA VAL A 194 -3.97 -14.63 9.06
C VAL A 194 -4.91 -13.59 8.47
N GLY A 195 -6.16 -13.58 8.94
CA GLY A 195 -7.10 -12.55 8.53
C GLY A 195 -6.50 -11.18 8.83
N LEU A 196 -6.73 -10.21 7.96
CA LEU A 196 -6.43 -8.82 8.28
C LEU A 196 -7.32 -8.41 9.45
N GLU A 197 -6.77 -8.45 10.66
CA GLU A 197 -7.42 -7.90 11.83
C GLU A 197 -7.33 -6.39 11.72
N TRP A 198 -8.48 -5.74 11.61
CA TRP A 198 -8.55 -4.30 11.61
C TRP A 198 -8.34 -3.83 13.05
N PRO A 199 -7.32 -3.00 13.34
CA PRO A 199 -7.17 -2.43 14.68
C PRO A 199 -8.46 -1.71 15.10
N PRO A 200 -8.76 -1.70 16.41
CA PRO A 200 -9.91 -0.96 16.92
C PRO A 200 -9.73 0.54 16.63
N LEU A 201 -10.86 1.24 16.45
CA LEU A 201 -10.85 2.69 16.33
C LEU A 201 -10.22 3.30 17.61
N PRO A 202 -9.21 4.19 17.50
CA PRO A 202 -8.49 4.71 18.67
C PRO A 202 -9.34 5.65 19.53
N CYS A 203 -10.37 6.29 18.96
CA CYS A 203 -11.28 7.15 19.72
C CYS A 203 -12.40 6.33 20.37
N ALA A 204 -12.68 6.64 21.63
CA ALA A 204 -13.92 6.21 22.27
C ALA A 204 -15.14 6.79 21.52
N ALA A 205 -16.24 6.04 21.52
CA ALA A 205 -17.49 6.55 20.99
C ALA A 205 -17.97 7.76 21.83
N PRO A 206 -18.54 8.80 21.21
CA PRO A 206 -19.11 9.92 21.94
C PRO A 206 -20.31 9.46 22.78
N THR A 207 -20.75 10.30 23.73
CA THR A 207 -21.99 10.04 24.49
C THR A 207 -23.17 9.86 23.52
N GLY A 208 -23.91 8.76 23.66
CA GLY A 208 -24.97 8.36 22.70
C GLY A 208 -24.49 7.49 21.54
N GLY A 209 -23.17 7.31 21.39
CA GLY A 209 -22.54 6.48 20.36
C GLY A 209 -22.40 7.17 19.00
N TRP A 210 -21.72 6.49 18.08
CA TRP A 210 -21.58 6.95 16.70
C TRP A 210 -22.93 6.95 15.97
N VAL A 211 -23.27 8.06 15.34
CA VAL A 211 -24.56 8.25 14.66
C VAL A 211 -24.50 7.72 13.23
N SER A 212 -25.57 7.11 12.73
CA SER A 212 -25.67 6.78 11.31
C SER A 212 -26.08 8.02 10.54
N LYS A 213 -25.10 8.68 9.89
CA LYS A 213 -25.32 9.85 9.02
C LYS A 213 -24.37 9.82 7.82
N PRO A 214 -24.72 10.48 6.71
CA PRO A 214 -23.79 10.72 5.62
C PRO A 214 -22.53 11.45 6.11
N ASN A 215 -21.44 11.33 5.37
CA ASN A 215 -20.26 12.16 5.56
C ASN A 215 -19.82 12.77 4.22
N ASN A 216 -19.03 13.85 4.29
CA ASN A 216 -18.51 14.55 3.12
C ASN A 216 -17.00 14.30 2.89
N VAL A 217 -16.48 13.12 3.28
CA VAL A 217 -15.04 12.81 3.24
C VAL A 217 -14.41 12.99 1.85
N ASN A 218 -15.21 12.80 0.78
CA ASN A 218 -14.78 12.94 -0.61
C ASN A 218 -15.04 14.34 -1.21
N SER A 219 -15.37 15.33 -0.38
CA SER A 219 -15.60 16.70 -0.87
C SER A 219 -14.28 17.40 -1.20
N ALA A 220 -14.31 18.32 -2.17
CA ALA A 220 -13.12 19.08 -2.57
C ALA A 220 -12.49 19.87 -1.42
N ALA A 221 -13.30 20.36 -0.47
CA ALA A 221 -12.82 21.08 0.71
C ALA A 221 -12.02 20.16 1.66
N VAL A 222 -12.50 18.92 1.88
CA VAL A 222 -11.78 17.92 2.67
C VAL A 222 -10.48 17.52 1.97
N THR A 223 -10.52 17.22 0.68
CA THR A 223 -9.31 16.89 -0.11
C THR A 223 -8.28 18.01 -0.03
N ALA A 224 -8.67 19.26 -0.30
CA ALA A 224 -7.76 20.41 -0.25
C ALA A 224 -7.17 20.63 1.15
N PHE A 225 -7.95 20.41 2.21
CA PHE A 225 -7.44 20.49 3.58
C PHE A 225 -6.39 19.41 3.86
N MET A 226 -6.66 18.16 3.47
CA MET A 226 -5.71 17.06 3.65
C MET A 226 -4.41 17.27 2.85
N ASP A 227 -4.51 17.81 1.64
CA ASP A 227 -3.37 18.17 0.80
C ASP A 227 -2.52 19.30 1.40
N ALA A 228 -3.17 20.34 1.94
CA ALA A 228 -2.46 21.44 2.60
C ALA A 228 -1.74 21.04 3.90
N HIS A 229 -2.10 19.91 4.51
CA HIS A 229 -1.54 19.42 5.78
C HIS A 229 -0.96 18.00 5.66
N ALA A 230 -0.48 17.63 4.47
CA ALA A 230 0.05 16.29 4.21
C ALA A 230 1.29 15.97 5.08
N ASP A 231 2.02 16.99 5.51
CA ASP A 231 3.16 16.95 6.42
C ASP A 231 2.77 16.74 7.89
N GLN A 232 1.50 16.87 8.24
CA GLN A 232 1.00 16.77 9.61
C GLN A 232 0.01 15.62 9.79
N LEU A 233 -0.74 15.30 8.74
CA LEU A 233 -1.91 14.42 8.83
C LEU A 233 -1.72 13.09 8.11
N PHE A 234 -2.40 12.07 8.64
CA PHE A 234 -2.62 10.76 8.04
C PHE A 234 -4.12 10.52 7.78
N GLY A 235 -4.44 9.70 6.78
CA GLY A 235 -5.82 9.36 6.39
C GLY A 235 -6.32 10.18 5.20
N PRO A 236 -7.65 10.26 4.97
CA PRO A 236 -8.73 9.73 5.81
C PRO A 236 -8.89 8.20 5.73
N VAL A 237 -9.20 7.57 6.87
CA VAL A 237 -9.51 6.12 6.95
C VAL A 237 -10.94 5.91 7.44
N LEU A 238 -11.72 5.08 6.76
CA LEU A 238 -13.12 4.79 7.11
C LEU A 238 -13.23 3.54 7.99
N PHE A 239 -13.75 3.73 9.20
CA PHE A 239 -14.04 2.66 10.15
C PHE A 239 -15.54 2.38 10.22
N HIS A 240 -15.86 1.10 10.41
CA HIS A 240 -17.23 0.57 10.52
C HIS A 240 -17.40 -0.14 11.87
N PRO A 241 -17.43 0.59 13.00
CA PRO A 241 -17.37 -0.01 14.35
C PRO A 241 -18.55 -0.92 14.70
N LYS A 242 -19.63 -0.90 13.90
CA LYS A 242 -20.78 -1.80 14.05
C LYS A 242 -21.02 -2.65 12.78
N GLY A 243 -19.95 -2.92 12.02
CA GLY A 243 -19.99 -3.66 10.77
C GLY A 243 -20.50 -2.84 9.58
N HIS A 244 -20.61 -3.49 8.43
CA HIS A 244 -21.10 -2.87 7.20
C HIS A 244 -22.64 -2.96 7.14
N GLY A 245 -23.31 -1.86 6.81
CA GLY A 245 -24.76 -1.84 6.64
C GLY A 245 -25.29 -0.43 6.42
N ARG A 246 -26.47 -0.32 5.81
CA ARG A 246 -27.10 0.97 5.47
C ARG A 246 -27.31 1.89 6.68
N ASN A 247 -27.52 1.31 7.85
CA ASN A 247 -27.75 2.03 9.12
C ASN A 247 -26.55 1.91 10.08
N ALA A 248 -25.43 1.34 9.62
CA ALA A 248 -24.23 1.30 10.44
C ALA A 248 -23.56 2.68 10.44
N PRO A 249 -23.05 3.17 11.57
CA PRO A 249 -22.25 4.38 11.60
C PRO A 249 -20.93 4.15 10.85
N VAL A 250 -20.56 5.13 10.04
CA VAL A 250 -19.22 5.24 9.45
C VAL A 250 -18.48 6.33 10.20
N VAL A 251 -17.25 6.04 10.62
CA VAL A 251 -16.37 6.99 11.32
C VAL A 251 -15.14 7.24 10.47
N THR A 252 -14.87 8.51 10.16
CA THR A 252 -13.62 8.90 9.50
C THR A 252 -12.57 9.13 10.56
N MET A 253 -11.46 8.44 10.45
CA MET A 253 -10.27 8.63 11.26
C MET A 253 -9.27 9.50 10.50
N ILE A 254 -8.77 10.53 11.20
CA ILE A 254 -7.64 11.37 10.79
C ILE A 254 -6.55 11.18 11.84
N GLY A 255 -5.35 10.82 11.40
CA GLY A 255 -4.18 10.78 12.26
C GLY A 255 -3.47 12.13 12.29
N VAL A 256 -2.96 12.54 13.45
CA VAL A 256 -2.07 13.71 13.60
C VAL A 256 -0.69 13.20 14.00
N ALA A 257 0.26 13.25 13.08
CA ALA A 257 1.64 12.84 13.33
C ALA A 257 2.48 13.99 13.88
N HIS A 258 2.24 15.21 13.38
CA HIS A 258 2.96 16.42 13.75
C HIS A 258 1.99 17.56 14.04
N GLY A 259 2.37 18.48 14.90
CA GLY A 259 1.57 19.65 15.26
C GLY A 259 0.59 19.42 16.43
N ASP A 260 -0.28 20.40 16.65
CA ASP A 260 -1.24 20.37 17.76
C ASP A 260 -2.54 19.66 17.35
N LEU A 261 -2.82 18.54 18.02
CA LEU A 261 -3.98 17.69 17.73
C LEU A 261 -5.31 18.44 17.88
N ALA A 262 -5.46 19.27 18.91
CA ALA A 262 -6.70 20.00 19.16
C ALA A 262 -6.97 21.06 18.08
N THR A 263 -5.92 21.78 17.67
CA THR A 263 -5.97 22.81 16.61
C THR A 263 -6.31 22.19 15.27
N LEU A 264 -5.63 21.11 14.87
CA LEU A 264 -5.90 20.42 13.60
C LEU A 264 -7.30 19.82 13.58
N LYS A 265 -7.74 19.22 14.69
CA LYS A 265 -9.12 18.74 14.84
C LYS A 265 -10.14 19.86 14.62
N ALA A 266 -10.01 20.97 15.35
CA ALA A 266 -10.93 22.10 15.26
C ALA A 266 -10.93 22.75 13.86
N ALA A 267 -9.79 22.72 13.16
CA ALA A 267 -9.69 23.20 11.78
C ALA A 267 -10.39 22.24 10.80
N PHE A 268 -10.18 20.92 10.95
CA PHE A 268 -10.80 19.91 10.09
C PHE A 268 -12.32 19.85 10.24
N GLU A 269 -12.84 20.00 11.47
CA GLU A 269 -14.28 20.03 11.75
C GLU A 269 -15.03 21.18 11.05
N LYS A 270 -14.32 22.22 10.55
CA LYS A 270 -14.93 23.29 9.77
C LYS A 270 -15.23 22.89 8.31
N VAL A 271 -14.51 21.90 7.78
CA VAL A 271 -14.64 21.43 6.40
C VAL A 271 -15.28 20.04 6.31
N TYR A 272 -15.24 19.26 7.40
CA TYR A 272 -15.78 17.92 7.46
C TYR A 272 -17.10 17.84 8.24
N ASP A 273 -18.11 17.21 7.65
CA ASP A 273 -19.34 16.79 8.31
C ASP A 273 -19.39 15.25 8.31
N GLY A 274 -19.50 14.66 9.49
CA GLY A 274 -19.59 13.22 9.68
C GLY A 274 -19.29 12.84 11.13
N ASN A 275 -19.14 11.54 11.40
CA ASN A 275 -18.46 11.10 12.62
C ASN A 275 -16.96 11.23 12.39
N LEU A 276 -16.26 11.85 13.33
CA LEU A 276 -14.83 12.11 13.26
C LEU A 276 -14.12 11.49 14.45
N CYS A 277 -13.03 10.80 14.18
CA CYS A 277 -12.02 10.42 15.15
C CYS A 277 -10.71 11.07 14.76
N VAL A 278 -10.16 11.91 15.64
CA VAL A 278 -8.81 12.48 15.47
C VAL A 278 -7.92 11.93 16.57
N ALA A 279 -6.82 11.30 16.21
CA ALA A 279 -5.92 10.61 17.13
C ALA A 279 -4.45 10.89 16.78
N PRO A 280 -3.52 10.83 17.74
CA PRO A 280 -2.10 10.87 17.43
C PRO A 280 -1.68 9.61 16.67
N VAL A 281 -0.76 9.76 15.72
CA VAL A 281 -0.20 8.65 14.93
C VAL A 281 1.31 8.81 14.78
N LEU A 282 1.99 7.78 14.27
CA LEU A 282 3.44 7.83 14.09
C LEU A 282 3.85 8.64 12.87
N LEU A 283 3.21 8.41 11.73
CA LEU A 283 3.62 8.96 10.44
C LEU A 283 2.52 9.81 9.79
N SER A 284 2.91 10.95 9.22
CA SER A 284 2.06 11.72 8.31
C SER A 284 2.04 11.10 6.91
N ARG A 285 1.16 11.58 6.03
CA ARG A 285 1.16 11.17 4.62
C ARG A 285 2.48 11.49 3.92
N ALA A 286 3.06 12.67 4.19
CA ALA A 286 4.35 13.06 3.62
C ALA A 286 5.50 12.19 4.17
N ASP A 287 5.44 11.77 5.43
CA ASP A 287 6.44 10.83 5.98
C ASP A 287 6.36 9.48 5.29
N ILE A 288 5.15 8.92 5.14
CA ILE A 288 4.94 7.64 4.45
C ILE A 288 5.47 7.72 3.02
N GLU A 289 5.17 8.80 2.29
CA GLU A 289 5.68 9.00 0.94
C GLU A 289 7.21 9.05 0.90
N ARG A 290 7.83 9.89 1.75
CA ARG A 290 9.29 10.02 1.84
C ARG A 290 9.96 8.69 2.18
N ILE A 291 9.45 7.97 3.17
CA ILE A 291 9.99 6.67 3.59
C ILE A 291 9.80 5.63 2.48
N SER A 292 8.62 5.55 1.89
CA SER A 292 8.33 4.62 0.79
C SER A 292 9.21 4.89 -0.42
N GLN A 293 9.48 6.16 -0.77
CA GLN A 293 10.42 6.52 -1.82
C GLN A 293 11.86 6.09 -1.47
N ALA A 294 12.30 6.30 -0.23
CA ALA A 294 13.63 5.87 0.21
C ALA A 294 13.80 4.35 0.15
N VAL A 295 12.79 3.58 0.59
CA VAL A 295 12.81 2.11 0.45
C VAL A 295 12.69 1.70 -1.02
N GLY A 296 11.90 2.41 -1.82
CA GLY A 296 11.76 2.17 -3.26
C GLY A 296 13.08 2.28 -4.03
N GLN A 297 14.00 3.17 -3.60
CA GLN A 297 15.35 3.22 -4.16
C GLN A 297 16.14 1.93 -3.86
N LEU A 298 15.95 1.34 -2.68
CA LEU A 298 16.57 0.07 -2.30
C LEU A 298 15.97 -1.14 -3.04
N MET A 299 14.72 -1.06 -3.51
CA MET A 299 14.09 -2.17 -4.27
C MET A 299 14.77 -2.45 -5.61
N SER A 300 15.51 -1.48 -6.16
CA SER A 300 16.33 -1.70 -7.36
C SER A 300 17.53 -2.63 -7.12
N ARG A 301 17.88 -2.84 -5.84
CA ARG A 301 18.97 -3.69 -5.39
C ARG A 301 18.44 -5.11 -5.13
N GLN A 302 18.45 -5.93 -6.18
CA GLN A 302 17.92 -7.29 -6.16
C GLN A 302 18.49 -8.13 -5.00
N GLU A 303 19.74 -7.88 -4.60
CA GLU A 303 20.39 -8.61 -3.50
C GLU A 303 19.75 -8.37 -2.13
N LEU A 304 18.95 -7.30 -1.96
CA LEU A 304 18.22 -7.03 -0.73
C LEU A 304 16.88 -7.78 -0.66
N GLY A 305 16.40 -8.33 -1.77
CA GLY A 305 15.17 -9.12 -1.81
C GLY A 305 13.91 -8.36 -1.40
N ILE A 306 13.90 -7.02 -1.50
CA ILE A 306 12.74 -6.18 -1.19
C ILE A 306 11.86 -6.07 -2.45
N TRP A 307 10.57 -6.46 -2.37
CA TRP A 307 9.65 -6.38 -3.52
C TRP A 307 8.48 -5.42 -3.30
N SER A 308 8.23 -4.98 -2.06
CA SER A 308 7.17 -4.03 -1.77
C SER A 308 7.57 -3.16 -0.60
N ALA A 309 7.28 -1.87 -0.74
CA ALA A 309 7.32 -0.91 0.34
C ALA A 309 6.17 0.06 0.15
N GLY A 310 5.43 0.32 1.22
CA GLY A 310 4.35 1.28 1.18
C GLY A 310 3.11 0.80 1.91
N GLY A 311 2.15 1.72 1.99
CA GLY A 311 1.15 1.65 3.03
C GLY A 311 1.75 1.96 4.39
N SER A 312 0.90 2.41 5.30
CA SER A 312 1.12 2.24 6.72
C SER A 312 0.04 1.28 7.21
N ALA A 313 0.21 0.76 8.42
CA ALA A 313 -0.95 0.28 9.16
C ALA A 313 -2.07 1.34 9.11
N ILE A 314 -3.33 0.88 9.10
CA ILE A 314 -4.51 1.74 8.89
C ILE A 314 -4.72 2.81 9.99
N ASP A 315 -3.85 2.82 10.99
CA ASP A 315 -3.75 3.73 12.12
C ASP A 315 -2.59 4.74 11.99
N GLY A 316 -1.92 4.82 10.83
CA GLY A 316 -0.78 5.72 10.62
C GLY A 316 0.50 5.26 11.32
N GLY A 317 0.63 3.94 11.54
CA GLY A 317 1.84 3.30 12.06
C GLY A 317 3.02 3.26 11.07
N PRO A 318 4.03 2.40 11.32
CA PRO A 318 5.21 2.25 10.46
C PRO A 318 4.86 1.88 9.01
N VAL A 319 5.79 2.14 8.09
CA VAL A 319 5.68 1.71 6.68
C VAL A 319 5.95 0.22 6.57
N ASP A 320 5.05 -0.52 5.92
CA ASP A 320 5.23 -1.96 5.68
C ASP A 320 6.30 -2.18 4.60
N VAL A 321 7.27 -3.06 4.89
CA VAL A 321 8.33 -3.45 3.95
C VAL A 321 8.33 -4.97 3.80
N SER A 322 7.87 -5.45 2.66
CA SER A 322 7.84 -6.88 2.35
C SER A 322 9.11 -7.30 1.60
N LEU A 323 9.78 -8.32 2.12
CA LEU A 323 11.09 -8.76 1.63
C LEU A 323 11.33 -10.26 1.82
N LEU A 324 12.32 -10.81 1.13
CA LEU A 324 12.53 -12.27 1.11
C LEU A 324 13.01 -12.78 2.46
N ALA A 325 14.11 -12.21 2.94
CA ALA A 325 14.79 -12.58 4.16
C ALA A 325 15.39 -11.32 4.82
N TYR A 326 15.13 -11.13 6.11
CA TYR A 326 15.71 -9.99 6.83
C TYR A 326 17.12 -10.37 7.31
N THR A 327 18.14 -9.99 6.55
CA THR A 327 19.56 -10.28 6.85
C THR A 327 20.26 -9.04 7.42
N GLU A 328 21.50 -9.21 7.93
CA GLU A 328 22.33 -8.08 8.40
C GLU A 328 22.55 -7.03 7.30
N GLN A 329 22.69 -7.45 6.04
CA GLN A 329 22.85 -6.54 4.91
C GLN A 329 21.57 -5.71 4.66
N VAL A 330 20.40 -6.34 4.75
CA VAL A 330 19.10 -5.66 4.62
C VAL A 330 18.88 -4.71 5.78
N LYS A 331 19.13 -5.15 7.02
CA LYS A 331 19.08 -4.31 8.22
C LYS A 331 19.98 -3.07 8.06
N ALA A 332 21.22 -3.25 7.65
CA ALA A 332 22.16 -2.15 7.43
C ALA A 332 21.72 -1.20 6.32
N ALA A 333 21.09 -1.71 5.25
CA ALA A 333 20.55 -0.89 4.17
C ALA A 333 19.31 -0.07 4.59
N LEU A 334 18.47 -0.62 5.46
CA LEU A 334 17.27 0.04 5.98
C LEU A 334 17.57 0.98 7.17
N ALA A 335 18.68 0.78 7.88
CA ALA A 335 19.03 1.56 9.07
C ALA A 335 19.04 3.09 8.86
N PRO A 336 19.56 3.65 7.75
CA PRO A 336 19.52 5.09 7.50
C PRO A 336 18.10 5.68 7.34
N ILE A 337 17.09 4.84 7.05
CA ILE A 337 15.69 5.26 6.91
C ILE A 337 15.02 5.41 8.28
N GLY A 338 15.50 4.67 9.29
CA GLY A 338 14.91 4.57 10.63
C GLY A 338 14.15 3.26 10.81
N LEU A 339 14.75 2.27 11.47
CA LEU A 339 14.15 0.93 11.63
C LEU A 339 12.87 0.92 12.48
N ASP A 340 12.69 1.92 13.33
CA ASP A 340 11.48 2.17 14.12
C ASP A 340 10.31 2.72 13.29
N LEU A 341 10.59 3.24 12.09
CA LEU A 341 9.60 3.73 11.15
C LEU A 341 9.17 2.65 10.13
N LEU A 342 9.73 1.44 10.24
CA LEU A 342 9.53 0.34 9.30
C LEU A 342 8.96 -0.89 10.02
N LYS A 343 7.90 -1.45 9.45
CA LYS A 343 7.39 -2.78 9.80
C LYS A 343 7.89 -3.77 8.77
N VAL A 344 8.92 -4.54 9.15
CA VAL A 344 9.56 -5.50 8.24
C VAL A 344 8.77 -6.80 8.23
N GLU A 345 8.37 -7.25 7.04
CA GLU A 345 7.59 -8.47 6.85
C GLU A 345 8.35 -9.45 5.93
N PRO A 346 9.27 -10.27 6.49
CA PRO A 346 10.02 -11.21 5.69
C PRO A 346 9.18 -12.45 5.36
N ALA A 347 9.34 -12.99 4.15
CA ALA A 347 8.73 -14.27 3.77
C ALA A 347 9.41 -15.47 4.43
N VAL A 348 10.74 -15.40 4.61
CA VAL A 348 11.55 -16.35 5.38
C VAL A 348 11.66 -15.82 6.81
N LYS A 349 11.00 -16.51 7.76
CA LYS A 349 10.95 -16.11 9.17
C LYS A 349 11.81 -17.03 10.03
N PRO A 350 12.52 -16.53 11.06
CA PRO A 350 13.20 -17.41 12.01
C PRO A 350 12.19 -18.25 12.81
N VAL A 351 12.59 -19.47 13.18
CA VAL A 351 11.85 -20.33 14.10
C VAL A 351 12.53 -20.25 15.46
N ARG A 352 11.79 -19.84 16.47
CA ARG A 352 12.22 -19.75 17.87
C ARG A 352 11.57 -20.83 18.71
#